data_AF-A0A3M1FQQ9-F1
#
_entry.id   AF-A0A3M1FQQ9-F1
#
_cell.length_a   1.000
_cell.length_b   1.000
_cell.length_c   1.000
_cell.angle_alpha   90.00
_cell.angle_beta   90.00
_cell.angle_gamma   90.00
#
_symmetry.space_group_name_H-M   'P 1'
#
loop_
_entity.id
_entity.type
_entity.pdbx_description
1 polymer ?
#
loop_
_entity_poly.entity_id
_entity_poly.type
_entity_poly.pdbx_seq_one_letter_code
_entity_poly.pdbx_strand_id
1 'polypeptide(L)'
;AWERETLQLCWACPNVSVDTSGSLQWIRWVPGEVTVKYLFRKFYETVGPSRIIFGSDSSWFPRGFAFRYLQDQIRDCLDLNMPDEHIQMIFAGNAARLLKIESNP
;
A
#
# COMPACT_ATOMS: atom_id res chain seq x y z
N ALA A 1 -3.71 -16.24 -5.41
CA ALA A 1 -5.18 -16.14 -5.29
C ALA A 1 -5.55 -14.75 -4.82
N TRP A 2 -5.13 -14.37 -3.61
CA TRP A 2 -5.57 -13.16 -2.90
C TRP A 2 -5.40 -11.84 -3.68
N GLU A 3 -4.27 -11.62 -4.36
CA GLU A 3 -4.06 -10.43 -5.21
C GLU A 3 -5.16 -10.27 -6.28
N ARG A 4 -5.44 -11.35 -7.02
CA ARG A 4 -6.42 -11.35 -8.12
C ARG A 4 -7.81 -11.06 -7.60
N GLU A 5 -8.23 -11.74 -6.53
CA GLU A 5 -9.56 -11.52 -5.95
C GLU A 5 -9.72 -10.08 -5.43
N THR A 6 -8.69 -9.52 -4.78
CA THR A 6 -8.70 -8.12 -4.31
C THR A 6 -8.79 -7.14 -5.47
N LEU A 7 -8.03 -7.34 -6.56
CA LEU A 7 -8.10 -6.48 -7.74
C LEU A 7 -9.46 -6.56 -8.44
N GLN A 8 -10.06 -7.76 -8.52
CA GLN A 8 -11.42 -7.94 -9.05
C GLN A 8 -12.47 -7.22 -8.21
N LEU A 9 -12.35 -7.28 -6.88
CA LEU A 9 -13.22 -6.51 -5.98
C LEU A 9 -13.04 -5.01 -6.20
N CYS A 10 -11.80 -4.53 -6.34
CA CYS A 10 -11.54 -3.12 -6.60
C CYS A 10 -12.08 -2.66 -7.96
N TRP A 11 -12.07 -3.54 -8.97
CA TRP A 11 -12.67 -3.31 -10.27
C TRP A 11 -14.20 -3.21 -10.18
N ALA A 12 -14.83 -4.12 -9.43
CA ALA A 12 -16.29 -4.13 -9.25
C ALA A 12 -16.80 -2.98 -8.37
N CYS A 13 -16.01 -2.55 -7.38
CA CYS A 13 -16.42 -1.57 -6.37
C CYS A 13 -15.43 -0.40 -6.32
N PRO A 14 -15.77 0.79 -6.86
CA PRO A 14 -14.85 1.94 -6.92
C PRO A 14 -14.53 2.55 -5.55
N ASN A 15 -15.30 2.22 -4.51
CA ASN A 15 -15.16 2.73 -3.15
C ASN A 15 -14.24 1.87 -2.25
N VAL A 16 -13.68 0.77 -2.75
CA VAL A 16 -12.77 -0.08 -1.97
C VAL A 16 -11.37 0.52 -1.97
N SER A 17 -10.69 0.58 -0.84
CA SER A 17 -9.27 0.95 -0.77
C SER A 17 -8.48 -0.22 -0.18
N VAL A 18 -7.20 -0.33 -0.51
CA VAL A 18 -6.34 -1.44 -0.10
C VAL A 18 -5.16 -0.87 0.68
N ASP A 19 -4.86 -1.47 1.83
CA ASP A 19 -3.70 -1.08 2.63
C ASP A 19 -2.51 -2.04 2.44
N THR A 20 -1.32 -1.57 2.82
CA THR A 20 -0.06 -2.30 2.70
C THR A 20 0.41 -2.98 3.99
N SER A 21 -0.48 -3.15 4.98
CA SER A 21 -0.11 -3.77 6.25
C SER A 21 0.21 -5.25 6.11
N GLY A 22 1.02 -5.72 7.05
CA GLY A 22 1.48 -7.09 7.15
C GLY A 22 2.89 -7.28 6.61
N SER A 23 3.50 -8.37 7.07
CA SER A 23 4.83 -8.82 6.65
C SER A 23 4.94 -9.30 5.20
N LEU A 24 3.81 -9.37 4.48
CA LEU A 24 3.66 -9.90 3.11
C LEU A 24 4.31 -11.29 2.89
N GLN A 25 4.54 -12.08 3.96
CA GLN A 25 5.22 -13.39 3.84
C GLN A 25 4.42 -14.40 3.01
N TRP A 26 3.12 -14.16 2.80
CA TRP A 26 2.27 -15.01 1.96
C TRP A 26 2.78 -15.12 0.52
N ILE A 27 3.52 -14.12 0.03
CA ILE A 27 4.06 -14.10 -1.35
C ILE A 27 5.00 -15.28 -1.62
N ARG A 28 5.64 -15.84 -0.58
CA ARG A 28 6.51 -17.04 -0.68
C ARG A 28 5.77 -18.30 -1.12
N TRP A 29 4.46 -18.32 -0.94
CA TRP A 29 3.60 -19.47 -1.21
C TRP A 29 2.79 -19.29 -2.49
N VAL A 30 3.04 -18.22 -3.24
CA VAL A 30 2.34 -17.92 -4.50
C VAL A 30 3.24 -18.28 -5.68
N PRO A 31 2.73 -18.98 -6.70
CA PRO A 31 3.50 -19.24 -7.91
C PRO A 31 4.00 -17.96 -8.59
N GLY A 32 5.26 -17.95 -9.01
CA GLY A 32 5.91 -16.83 -9.69
C GLY A 32 6.75 -15.93 -8.78
N GLU A 33 7.43 -14.95 -9.37
CA GLU A 33 8.25 -13.98 -8.64
C GLU A 33 7.39 -12.80 -8.14
N VAL A 34 6.62 -13.05 -7.08
CA VAL A 34 5.85 -12.01 -6.40
C VAL A 34 6.76 -11.29 -5.40
N THR A 35 6.93 -9.98 -5.60
CA THR A 35 7.67 -9.08 -4.70
C THR A 35 6.78 -7.93 -4.24
N VAL A 36 7.17 -7.24 -3.17
CA VAL A 36 6.45 -6.05 -2.67
C VAL A 36 6.39 -4.97 -3.77
N LYS A 37 7.52 -4.68 -4.40
CA LYS A 37 7.61 -3.81 -5.59
C LYS A 37 6.68 -4.23 -6.73
N TYR A 38 6.59 -5.53 -7.02
CA TYR A 38 5.64 -6.05 -8.02
C TYR A 38 4.20 -5.72 -7.63
N LEU A 39 3.81 -5.96 -6.37
CA LEU A 39 2.47 -5.65 -5.89
C LEU A 39 2.19 -4.15 -5.96
N PHE A 40 3.13 -3.30 -5.54
CA PHE A 40 3.00 -1.85 -5.68
C PHE A 40 2.73 -1.43 -7.11
N ARG A 41 3.56 -1.86 -8.06
CA ARG A 41 3.36 -1.59 -9.49
C ARG A 41 1.98 -2.06 -9.94
N LYS A 42 1.61 -3.30 -9.61
CA LYS A 42 0.37 -3.92 -10.08
C LYS A 42 -0.87 -3.19 -9.57
N PHE A 43 -0.94 -2.90 -8.28
CA PHE A 43 -2.07 -2.17 -7.69
C PHE A 43 -2.09 -0.73 -8.21
N TYR A 44 -0.94 -0.07 -8.29
CA TYR A 44 -0.83 1.29 -8.79
C TYR A 44 -1.35 1.42 -10.22
N GLU A 45 -0.93 0.54 -11.12
CA GLU A 45 -1.38 0.52 -12.53
C GLU A 45 -2.87 0.14 -12.68
N THR A 46 -3.43 -0.63 -11.75
CA THR A 46 -4.79 -1.17 -11.88
C THR A 46 -5.85 -0.33 -11.18
N VAL A 47 -5.59 0.13 -9.95
CA VAL A 47 -6.58 0.85 -9.11
C VAL A 47 -6.21 2.31 -8.86
N GLY A 48 -5.00 2.73 -9.23
CA GLY A 48 -4.51 4.09 -9.06
C GLY A 48 -4.02 4.41 -7.64
N PRO A 49 -3.24 5.49 -7.50
CA PRO A 49 -2.61 5.87 -6.22
C PRO A 49 -3.61 6.28 -5.15
N SER A 50 -4.80 6.79 -5.52
CA SER A 50 -5.82 7.29 -4.59
C SER A 50 -6.53 6.19 -3.78
N ARG A 51 -6.27 4.91 -4.11
CA ARG A 51 -6.90 3.73 -3.49
C ARG A 51 -5.92 2.85 -2.72
N ILE A 52 -4.65 3.23 -2.64
CA ILE A 52 -3.61 2.51 -1.89
C ILE A 52 -3.31 3.30 -0.61
N ILE A 53 -3.24 2.61 0.53
CA ILE A 53 -3.01 3.22 1.85
C ILE A 53 -1.81 2.55 2.51
N PHE A 54 -0.86 3.34 3.03
CA PHE A 54 0.21 2.76 3.83
C PHE A 54 -0.31 2.17 5.14
N GLY A 55 -0.08 0.87 5.33
CA GLY A 55 -0.36 0.15 6.56
C GLY A 55 0.93 -0.22 7.27
N SER A 56 1.22 0.41 8.42
CA SER A 56 2.52 0.23 9.08
C SER A 56 2.74 -1.14 9.73
N ASP A 57 1.72 -1.96 9.94
CA ASP A 57 1.81 -3.24 10.69
C ASP A 57 2.45 -3.09 12.09
N SER A 58 2.33 -1.89 12.66
CA SER A 58 2.88 -1.54 13.96
C SER A 58 2.09 -2.19 15.09
N SER A 59 2.73 -2.38 16.23
CA SER A 59 2.12 -3.02 17.40
C SER A 59 2.60 -2.38 18.69
N TRP A 60 2.04 -2.84 19.81
CA TRP A 60 2.46 -2.43 21.14
C TRP A 60 3.94 -2.76 21.43
N PHE A 61 4.48 -2.15 22.48
CA PHE A 61 5.83 -2.39 22.98
C PHE A 61 6.06 -3.88 23.29
N PRO A 62 7.18 -4.50 22.85
CA PRO A 62 8.42 -3.88 22.37
C PRO A 62 8.55 -3.71 20.85
N ARG A 63 7.57 -4.19 20.05
CA ARG A 63 7.68 -4.13 18.57
C ARG A 63 7.61 -2.70 18.06
N GLY A 64 6.70 -1.89 18.63
CA GLY A 64 6.53 -0.49 18.28
C GLY A 64 6.20 -0.27 16.80
N PHE A 65 6.70 0.84 16.26
CA PHE A 65 6.50 1.20 14.86
C PHE A 65 7.40 0.39 13.93
N ALA A 66 6.84 -0.28 12.91
CA ALA A 66 7.62 -1.08 11.97
C ALA A 66 8.30 -0.20 10.91
N PHE A 67 9.29 0.59 11.33
CA PHE A 67 9.95 1.60 10.50
C PHE A 67 10.55 1.04 9.20
N ARG A 68 11.03 -0.20 9.22
CA ARG A 68 11.57 -0.87 8.02
C ARG A 68 10.54 -0.97 6.90
N TYR A 69 9.28 -1.27 7.21
CA TYR A 69 8.23 -1.36 6.18
C TYR A 69 7.98 -0.01 5.51
N LEU A 70 8.03 1.09 6.27
CA LEU A 70 7.94 2.42 5.70
C LEU A 70 9.11 2.69 4.72
N GLN A 71 10.34 2.42 5.15
CA GLN A 71 11.53 2.69 4.34
C GLN A 71 11.56 1.84 3.06
N ASP A 72 11.27 0.54 3.16
CA ASP A 72 11.31 -0.37 2.03
C ASP A 72 10.21 -0.03 1.00
N GLN A 73 9.00 0.27 1.47
CA GLN A 73 7.90 0.62 0.57
C GLN A 73 8.09 1.99 -0.10
N ILE A 74 8.63 2.99 0.60
CA ILE A 74 9.00 4.28 -0.02
C ILE A 74 10.05 4.05 -1.11
N ARG A 75 11.08 3.26 -0.81
CA ARG A 75 12.11 2.91 -1.79
C ARG A 75 11.53 2.24 -3.03
N ASP A 76 10.63 1.28 -2.85
CA ASP A 76 9.96 0.60 -3.97
C ASP A 76 9.15 1.59 -4.84
N CYS A 77 8.44 2.54 -4.22
CA CYS A 77 7.71 3.59 -4.95
C CYS A 77 8.64 4.51 -5.75
N LEU A 78 9.76 4.91 -5.16
CA LEU A 78 10.77 5.75 -5.81
C LEU A 78 11.42 5.01 -6.99
N ASP A 79 11.79 3.74 -6.81
CA ASP A 79 12.33 2.92 -7.89
C ASP A 79 11.34 2.70 -9.04
N LEU A 80 10.03 2.77 -8.76
CA LEU A 80 8.96 2.70 -9.76
C LEU A 80 8.71 4.06 -10.44
N ASN A 81 9.48 5.10 -10.10
CA ASN A 81 9.31 6.48 -10.57
C ASN A 81 7.90 7.03 -10.34
N MET A 82 7.30 6.69 -9.19
CA MET A 82 6.02 7.30 -8.81
C MET A 82 6.24 8.78 -8.51
N PRO A 83 5.37 9.68 -9.02
CA PRO A 83 5.42 11.10 -8.67
C PRO A 83 5.29 11.33 -7.16
N ASP A 84 5.95 12.37 -6.64
CA ASP A 84 5.91 12.72 -5.21
C ASP A 84 4.48 12.91 -4.69
N GLU A 85 3.60 13.49 -5.51
CA GLU A 85 2.17 13.64 -5.20
C GLU A 85 1.47 12.30 -4.96
N HIS A 86 1.85 11.26 -5.71
CA HIS A 86 1.28 9.93 -5.57
C HIS A 86 1.83 9.22 -4.33
N ILE A 87 3.12 9.39 -4.06
CA ILE A 87 3.74 8.89 -2.82
C ILE A 87 3.07 9.55 -1.61
N GLN A 88 2.88 10.87 -1.64
CA GLN A 88 2.18 11.59 -0.57
C GLN A 88 0.76 11.06 -0.37
N MET A 89 0.01 10.82 -1.45
CA MET A 89 -1.32 10.21 -1.35
C MET A 89 -1.29 8.85 -0.65
N ILE A 90 -0.37 7.96 -1.04
CA ILE A 90 -0.26 6.60 -0.49
C ILE A 90 0.10 6.61 0.99
N PHE A 91 1.10 7.41 1.37
CA PHE A 91 1.70 7.37 2.72
C PHE A 91 1.02 8.31 3.73
N ALA A 92 0.14 9.21 3.28
CA ALA A 92 -0.58 10.12 4.17
C ALA A 92 -1.97 10.54 3.65
N GLY A 93 -2.03 11.09 2.43
CA GLY A 93 -3.20 11.79 1.91
C GLY A 93 -4.48 10.95 1.86
N ASN A 94 -4.38 9.67 1.46
CA ASN A 94 -5.53 8.78 1.35
C ASN A 94 -6.10 8.41 2.72
N ALA A 95 -5.24 8.11 3.70
CA ALA A 95 -5.68 7.82 5.07
C ALA A 95 -6.36 9.05 5.68
N ALA A 96 -5.73 10.23 5.54
CA ALA A 96 -6.30 11.49 6.02
C ALA A 96 -7.67 11.78 5.40
N ARG A 97 -7.80 11.64 4.07
CA ARG A 97 -9.08 11.82 3.36
C ARG A 97 -10.16 10.84 3.82
N LEU A 98 -9.84 9.56 3.97
CA LEU A 98 -10.80 8.53 4.35
C LEU A 98 -11.23 8.65 5.81
N LEU A 99 -10.30 9.00 6.69
CA LEU A 99 -10.55 9.18 8.13
C LEU A 99 -11.02 10.59 8.49
N LYS A 100 -11.13 11.48 7.49
CA LYS A 100 -11.52 12.89 7.66
C LYS A 100 -10.64 13.61 8.69
N ILE A 101 -9.34 13.33 8.65
CA ILE A 101 -8.35 14.03 9.47
C ILE A 101 -8.15 15.41 8.86
N GLU A 102 -8.33 16.45 9.67
CA GLU A 102 -8.04 17.82 9.26
C GLU A 102 -6.55 17.93 8.90
N SER A 103 -6.26 18.12 7.61
CA SER A 103 -4.95 18.54 7.17
C SER A 103 -4.84 20.03 7.44
N ASN A 104 -4.41 20.41 8.65
CA ASN A 104 -4.05 21.80 8.89
C ASN A 104 -2.78 22.11 8.07
N PRO A 105 -2.77 23.17 7.24
CA PRO A 105 -1.59 23.57 6.48
C PRO A 105 -0.41 23.97 7.37
#